data_AF-A0A349JV18-F1
#
_entry.id   AF-A0A349JV18-F1
#
_cell.length_a   1.000
_cell.length_b   1.000
_cell.length_c   1.000
_cell.angle_alpha   90.00
_cell.angle_beta   90.00
_cell.angle_gamma   90.00
#
_symmetry.space_group_name_H-M   'P 1'
#
loop_
_entity.id
_entity.type
_entity.pdbx_description
1 polymer ?
#
loop_
_entity_poly.entity_id
_entity_poly.type
_entity_poly.pdbx_seq_one_letter_code
_entity_poly.pdbx_strand_id
1 'polypeptide(L)'
;LRGFEAGAARFARGEGMWWANNTVYFACTDGGDARKGQIWSYVPSPYEGTSRESEEPGTVELFIEPNDGTLCENADNLTAAPWGDLIVCEDGTGDDYLFGVTPAGEMYKFGHNQAGNGEFAGSCFSPDGTTLFVNMQNQGLTVAITGPWEQKV
;
A
#
# COMPACT_ATOMS: atom_id res chain seq x y z
N LEU A 1 19.84 1.77 -17.62
CA LEU A 1 18.39 1.83 -17.30
C LEU A 1 17.85 3.17 -17.77
N ARG A 2 17.08 3.20 -18.87
CA ARG A 2 16.66 4.42 -19.59
C ARG A 2 16.07 5.53 -18.69
N GLY A 3 15.12 5.18 -17.79
CA GLY A 3 14.45 6.17 -16.94
C GLY A 3 15.39 6.81 -15.92
N PHE A 4 16.23 5.99 -15.27
CA PHE A 4 17.23 6.47 -14.31
C PHE A 4 18.29 7.34 -14.98
N GLU A 5 18.76 6.94 -16.17
CA GLU A 5 19.69 7.75 -16.99
C GLU A 5 19.09 9.10 -17.41
N ALA A 6 17.76 9.20 -17.48
CA ALA A 6 17.01 10.42 -17.74
C ALA A 6 16.66 11.23 -16.47
N GLY A 7 17.13 10.81 -15.28
CA GLY A 7 16.94 11.53 -14.02
C GLY A 7 15.78 11.06 -13.14
N ALA A 8 15.09 9.97 -13.50
CA ALA A 8 14.03 9.43 -12.66
C ALA A 8 14.57 8.88 -11.32
N ALA A 9 13.82 9.08 -10.24
CA ALA A 9 14.09 8.42 -8.96
C ALA A 9 13.98 6.89 -9.09
N ARG A 10 14.67 6.16 -8.22
CA ARG A 10 14.60 4.69 -8.14
C ARG A 10 13.98 4.29 -6.83
N PHE A 11 13.08 3.33 -6.93
CA PHE A 11 12.40 2.72 -5.81
C PHE A 11 12.64 1.20 -5.86
N ALA A 12 12.65 0.55 -4.70
CA ALA A 12 12.83 -0.89 -4.58
C ALA A 12 11.53 -1.58 -4.98
N ARG A 13 11.56 -2.44 -6.02
CA ARG A 13 10.47 -3.32 -6.46
C ARG A 13 9.07 -2.69 -6.23
N GLY A 14 8.75 -1.68 -7.03
CA GLY A 14 7.47 -0.96 -6.90
C GLY A 14 6.31 -1.83 -7.40
N GLU A 15 5.25 -1.96 -6.60
CA GLU A 15 4.10 -2.84 -6.87
C GLU A 15 2.78 -2.04 -6.90
N GLY A 16 1.89 -2.23 -5.92
CA GLY A 16 0.59 -1.57 -5.87
C GLY A 16 0.68 -0.07 -5.61
N MET A 17 -0.27 0.68 -6.17
CA MET A 17 -0.45 2.10 -5.92
C MET A 17 -1.92 2.48 -5.82
N TRP A 18 -2.22 3.50 -5.01
CA TRP A 18 -3.58 3.99 -4.79
C TRP A 18 -3.62 5.50 -4.63
N TRP A 19 -4.63 6.15 -5.22
CA TRP A 19 -4.89 7.58 -5.04
C TRP A 19 -5.94 7.80 -3.97
N ALA A 20 -5.60 8.59 -2.95
CA ALA A 20 -6.54 9.05 -1.93
C ALA A 20 -6.05 10.36 -1.31
N ASN A 21 -6.97 11.23 -0.90
CA ASN A 21 -6.66 12.47 -0.17
C ASN A 21 -5.58 13.31 -0.87
N ASN A 22 -5.69 13.49 -2.19
CA ASN A 22 -4.72 14.21 -3.03
C ASN A 22 -3.28 13.65 -2.99
N THR A 23 -3.14 12.37 -2.66
CA THR A 23 -1.85 11.70 -2.50
C THR A 23 -1.88 10.36 -3.23
N VAL A 24 -0.82 10.05 -3.99
CA VAL A 24 -0.56 8.69 -4.47
C VAL A 24 0.24 7.98 -3.39
N TYR A 25 -0.27 6.86 -2.88
CA TYR A 25 0.50 5.93 -2.06
C TYR A 25 0.96 4.78 -2.93
N PHE A 26 2.20 4.34 -2.80
CA PHE A 26 2.69 3.18 -3.54
C PHE A 26 3.63 2.33 -2.69
N ALA A 27 3.52 1.01 -2.84
CA ALA A 27 4.34 0.07 -2.12
C ALA A 27 5.67 -0.19 -2.84
N CYS A 28 6.67 -0.49 -2.04
CA CYS A 28 7.99 -0.93 -2.48
C CYS A 28 8.31 -2.19 -1.69
N THR A 29 8.02 -3.35 -2.26
CA THR A 29 7.81 -4.59 -1.50
C THR A 29 9.06 -5.12 -0.83
N ASP A 30 10.26 -4.88 -1.36
CA ASP A 30 11.52 -5.23 -0.68
C ASP A 30 12.41 -4.02 -0.37
N GLY A 31 11.77 -2.85 -0.22
CA GLY A 31 12.40 -1.63 0.25
C GLY A 31 12.75 -1.65 1.74
N GLY A 32 13.52 -0.65 2.15
CA GLY A 32 14.03 -0.48 3.51
C GLY A 32 15.30 -1.27 3.79
N ASP A 33 16.00 -0.89 4.86
CA ASP A 33 17.27 -1.52 5.26
C ASP A 33 17.12 -3.03 5.52
N ALA A 34 16.00 -3.43 6.13
CA ALA A 34 15.69 -4.83 6.40
C ALA A 34 15.05 -5.56 5.22
N ARG A 35 14.78 -4.85 4.10
CA ARG A 35 14.08 -5.36 2.91
C ARG A 35 12.71 -5.97 3.20
N LYS A 36 11.98 -5.31 4.10
CA LYS A 36 10.67 -5.76 4.60
C LYS A 36 9.49 -5.05 3.99
N GLY A 37 9.74 -4.00 3.21
CA GLY A 37 8.70 -3.23 2.56
C GLY A 37 8.71 -1.78 3.02
N GLN A 38 8.34 -0.90 2.10
CA GLN A 38 8.08 0.51 2.35
C GLN A 38 6.76 0.90 1.70
N ILE A 39 6.14 1.96 2.20
CA ILE A 39 5.12 2.71 1.46
C ILE A 39 5.63 4.14 1.32
N TRP A 40 5.56 4.64 0.11
CA TRP A 40 5.86 6.01 -0.23
C TRP A 40 4.58 6.77 -0.51
N SER A 41 4.55 8.05 -0.17
CA SER A 41 3.50 8.99 -0.55
C SER A 41 4.04 10.00 -1.56
N TYR A 42 3.23 10.34 -2.54
CA TYR A 42 3.50 11.38 -3.52
C TYR A 42 2.33 12.35 -3.59
N VAL A 43 2.58 13.61 -3.24
CA VAL A 43 1.64 14.71 -3.46
C VAL A 43 2.07 15.43 -4.73
N PRO A 44 1.27 15.38 -5.82
CA PRO A 44 1.63 16.02 -7.07
C PRO A 44 1.59 17.54 -6.94
N SER A 45 2.29 18.22 -7.84
CA SER A 45 2.19 19.67 -7.98
C SER A 45 0.74 20.07 -8.31
N PRO A 46 0.24 21.23 -7.83
CA PRO A 46 -1.00 21.80 -8.38
C PRO A 46 -0.89 22.15 -9.88
N TYR A 47 0.34 22.15 -10.41
CA TYR A 47 0.69 22.40 -11.80
C TYR A 47 1.33 21.19 -12.49
N GLU A 48 1.09 19.98 -11.97
CA GLU A 48 1.66 18.72 -12.46
C GLU A 48 1.54 18.59 -13.99
N GLY A 49 2.65 18.28 -14.66
CA GLY A 49 2.72 18.08 -16.11
C GLY A 49 2.62 19.37 -16.94
N THR A 50 2.64 20.54 -16.30
CA THR A 50 2.61 21.84 -16.99
C THR A 50 3.96 22.56 -16.91
N SER A 51 4.15 23.63 -17.69
CA SER A 51 5.36 24.46 -17.61
C SER A 51 5.54 25.18 -16.26
N ARG A 52 4.52 25.18 -15.40
CA ARG A 52 4.53 25.81 -14.08
C ARG A 52 4.83 24.84 -12.94
N GLU A 53 5.04 23.55 -13.23
CA GLU A 53 5.33 22.53 -12.23
C GLU A 53 6.50 22.92 -11.32
N SER A 54 7.55 23.53 -11.90
CA SER A 54 8.71 24.01 -11.13
C SER A 54 8.43 25.17 -10.16
N GLU A 55 7.28 25.85 -10.27
CA GLU A 55 6.88 26.92 -9.34
C GLU A 55 6.47 26.34 -7.97
N GLU A 56 5.85 25.16 -7.97
CA GLU A 56 5.41 24.44 -6.77
C GLU A 56 5.51 22.93 -7.05
N PRO A 57 6.71 22.33 -6.95
CA PRO A 57 6.93 20.94 -7.34
C PRO A 57 6.22 19.96 -6.41
N GLY A 58 5.88 18.78 -6.93
CA GLY A 58 5.36 17.69 -6.11
C GLY A 58 6.36 17.22 -5.06
N THR A 59 5.85 16.62 -3.99
CA THR A 59 6.66 16.09 -2.88
C THR A 59 6.51 14.58 -2.79
N VAL A 60 7.63 13.91 -2.56
CA VAL A 60 7.68 12.47 -2.28
C VAL A 60 8.21 12.27 -0.86
N GLU A 61 7.55 11.44 -0.08
CA GLU A 61 7.89 11.14 1.30
C GLU A 61 7.87 9.63 1.54
N LEU A 62 8.84 9.14 2.31
CA LEU A 62 8.83 7.78 2.83
C LEU A 62 7.82 7.73 3.96
N PHE A 63 6.61 7.24 3.66
CA PHE A 63 5.50 7.27 4.61
C PHE A 63 5.67 6.24 5.72
N ILE A 64 6.00 4.99 5.38
CA ILE A 64 6.39 3.97 6.37
C ILE A 64 7.59 3.14 5.91
N GLU A 65 8.46 2.83 6.86
CA GLU A 65 9.54 1.83 6.75
C GLU A 65 9.73 1.17 8.12
N PRO A 66 8.93 0.15 8.46
CA PRO A 66 8.97 -0.45 9.80
C PRO A 66 10.28 -1.20 10.06
N ASN A 67 10.95 -1.71 9.01
CA ASN A 67 12.11 -2.59 9.11
C ASN A 67 11.91 -3.80 10.05
N ASP A 68 10.66 -4.24 10.22
CA ASP A 68 10.24 -5.32 11.10
C ASP A 68 9.22 -6.21 10.38
N GLY A 69 9.62 -7.45 10.08
CA GLY A 69 8.78 -8.45 9.40
C GLY A 69 7.52 -8.85 10.19
N THR A 70 7.49 -8.57 11.49
CA THR A 70 6.28 -8.81 12.29
C THR A 70 5.21 -7.76 12.03
N LEU A 71 5.60 -6.54 11.63
CA LEU A 71 4.72 -5.43 11.30
C LEU A 71 4.35 -5.41 9.82
N CYS A 72 5.34 -5.59 8.94
CA CYS A 72 5.17 -5.68 7.50
C CYS A 72 6.19 -6.66 6.93
N GLU A 73 5.71 -7.66 6.21
CA GLU A 73 6.52 -8.56 5.41
C GLU A 73 6.09 -8.42 3.94
N ASN A 74 6.85 -7.64 3.17
CA ASN A 74 6.64 -7.44 1.74
C ASN A 74 5.32 -6.77 1.38
N ALA A 75 5.14 -5.50 1.78
CA ALA A 75 4.02 -4.66 1.34
C ALA A 75 3.90 -4.64 -0.18
N ASP A 76 2.76 -5.06 -0.72
CA ASP A 76 2.57 -5.23 -2.16
C ASP A 76 1.39 -4.39 -2.69
N ASN A 77 0.18 -4.93 -2.62
CA ASN A 77 -1.01 -4.21 -3.05
C ASN A 77 -1.54 -3.34 -1.91
N LEU A 78 -2.15 -2.20 -2.24
CA LEU A 78 -2.78 -1.34 -1.23
C LEU A 78 -4.02 -0.62 -1.77
N THR A 79 -4.94 -0.31 -0.85
CA THR A 79 -6.15 0.48 -1.13
C THR A 79 -6.43 1.41 0.04
N ALA A 80 -6.99 2.59 -0.22
CA ALA A 80 -7.42 3.48 0.84
C ALA A 80 -8.79 3.05 1.38
N ALA A 81 -8.89 2.94 2.71
CA ALA A 81 -10.14 2.71 3.39
C ALA A 81 -11.00 3.99 3.40
N PRO A 82 -12.34 3.86 3.45
CA PRO A 82 -13.28 4.99 3.50
C PRO A 82 -13.02 5.96 4.67
N TRP A 83 -12.38 5.50 5.74
CA TRP A 83 -12.05 6.30 6.92
C TRP A 83 -10.66 6.92 6.89
N GLY A 84 -9.86 6.68 5.85
CA GLY A 84 -8.58 7.35 5.59
C GLY A 84 -7.32 6.52 5.85
N ASP A 85 -7.44 5.32 6.42
CA ASP A 85 -6.31 4.40 6.57
C ASP A 85 -5.95 3.76 5.22
N LEU A 86 -4.73 3.25 5.09
CA LEU A 86 -4.36 2.35 4.00
C LEU A 86 -4.55 0.91 4.45
N ILE A 87 -5.20 0.11 3.62
CA ILE A 87 -5.21 -1.35 3.76
C ILE A 87 -4.19 -1.92 2.79
N VAL A 88 -3.28 -2.73 3.32
CA VAL A 88 -2.12 -3.25 2.60
C VAL A 88 -2.16 -4.77 2.64
N CYS A 89 -1.81 -5.35 1.50
CA CYS A 89 -1.64 -6.78 1.29
C CYS A 89 -0.15 -7.13 1.36
N GLU A 90 0.19 -8.18 2.11
CA GLU A 90 1.53 -8.78 2.11
C GLU A 90 1.69 -9.83 0.98
N ASP A 91 2.89 -9.87 0.39
CA ASP A 91 3.43 -10.92 -0.48
C ASP A 91 4.76 -11.44 0.10
N GLY A 92 4.67 -11.99 1.31
CA GLY A 92 5.78 -12.54 2.04
C GLY A 92 6.12 -13.97 1.62
N THR A 93 7.06 -14.57 2.35
CA THR A 93 7.50 -15.96 2.10
C THR A 93 6.81 -17.00 3.01
N GLY A 94 5.87 -16.55 3.84
CA GLY A 94 5.26 -17.35 4.90
C GLY A 94 3.79 -16.98 5.13
N ASP A 95 3.45 -16.64 6.38
CA ASP A 95 2.10 -16.19 6.74
C ASP A 95 1.89 -14.75 6.25
N ASP A 96 0.94 -14.56 5.33
CA ASP A 96 0.59 -13.24 4.80
C ASP A 96 -0.62 -12.65 5.52
N TYR A 97 -0.53 -11.34 5.77
CA TYR A 97 -1.56 -10.58 6.46
C TYR A 97 -2.12 -9.45 5.60
N LEU A 98 -3.35 -9.08 5.93
CA LEU A 98 -3.85 -7.72 5.68
C LEU A 98 -3.50 -6.88 6.91
N PHE A 99 -2.84 -5.76 6.66
CA PHE A 99 -2.58 -4.77 7.71
C PHE A 99 -3.09 -3.39 7.30
N GLY A 100 -3.47 -2.60 8.30
CA GLY A 100 -3.83 -1.21 8.15
C GLY A 100 -2.66 -0.29 8.52
N VAL A 101 -2.60 0.88 7.89
CA VAL A 101 -1.71 1.98 8.24
C VAL A 101 -2.56 3.24 8.42
N THR A 102 -2.55 3.82 9.61
CA THR A 102 -3.29 5.06 9.88
C THR A 102 -2.61 6.26 9.21
N PRO A 103 -3.28 7.41 9.05
CA PRO A 103 -2.63 8.64 8.58
C PRO A 103 -1.43 9.10 9.42
N ALA A 104 -1.33 8.64 10.67
CA ALA A 104 -0.20 8.92 11.56
C ALA A 104 0.95 7.91 11.41
N GLY A 105 0.82 6.90 10.55
CA GLY A 105 1.81 5.84 10.34
C GLY A 105 1.71 4.68 11.34
N GLU A 106 0.67 4.61 12.16
CA GLU A 106 0.46 3.48 13.07
C GLU A 106 -0.02 2.25 12.30
N MET A 107 0.52 1.08 12.63
CA MET A 107 0.27 -0.16 11.89
C MET A 107 -0.50 -1.17 12.74
N TYR A 108 -1.42 -1.91 12.12
CA TYR A 108 -2.18 -2.97 12.79
C TYR A 108 -2.56 -4.10 11.83
N LYS A 109 -2.43 -5.36 12.26
CA LYS A 109 -2.85 -6.54 11.48
C LYS A 109 -4.31 -6.88 11.77
N PHE A 110 -5.10 -7.20 10.75
CA PHE A 110 -6.53 -7.53 10.94
C PHE A 110 -7.03 -8.70 10.07
N GLY A 111 -6.28 -9.14 9.07
CA GLY A 111 -6.59 -10.34 8.28
C GLY A 111 -5.35 -11.24 8.19
N HIS A 112 -5.54 -12.55 8.26
CA HIS A 112 -4.47 -13.54 8.12
C HIS A 112 -4.92 -14.60 7.11
N ASN A 113 -4.10 -14.83 6.08
CA ASN A 113 -4.32 -15.94 5.15
C ASN A 113 -3.99 -17.29 5.80
N GLN A 114 -5.04 -18.03 6.19
CA GLN A 114 -4.92 -19.39 6.75
C GLN A 114 -5.10 -20.50 5.69
N ALA A 115 -5.23 -20.15 4.41
CA ALA A 115 -5.53 -21.09 3.34
C ALA A 115 -4.27 -21.74 2.70
N GLY A 116 -3.09 -21.51 3.29
CA GLY A 116 -1.78 -22.00 2.83
C GLY A 116 -0.91 -20.90 2.25
N ASN A 117 0.26 -21.26 1.72
CA ASN A 117 1.24 -20.31 1.19
C ASN A 117 0.69 -19.63 -0.07
N GLY A 118 0.38 -18.34 0.02
CA GLY A 118 -0.06 -17.51 -1.11
C GLY A 118 -0.44 -16.10 -0.67
N GLU A 119 -0.12 -15.13 -1.52
CA GLU A 119 -0.33 -13.72 -1.22
C GLU A 119 -1.80 -13.28 -1.27
N PHE A 120 -2.05 -12.11 -0.66
CA PHE A 120 -3.23 -11.31 -0.96
C PHE A 120 -2.99 -10.47 -2.22
N ALA A 121 -3.45 -10.94 -3.39
CA ALA A 121 -3.23 -10.29 -4.68
C ALA A 121 -4.20 -9.11 -4.95
N GLY A 122 -4.28 -8.19 -4.00
CA GLY A 122 -5.03 -6.95 -4.11
C GLY A 122 -6.36 -6.93 -3.37
N SER A 123 -6.75 -5.71 -2.99
CA SER A 123 -8.00 -5.44 -2.30
C SER A 123 -8.61 -4.12 -2.76
N CYS A 124 -9.93 -3.97 -2.59
CA CYS A 124 -10.63 -2.71 -2.80
C CYS A 124 -11.93 -2.66 -2.00
N PHE A 125 -12.34 -1.45 -1.60
CA PHE A 125 -13.65 -1.26 -0.99
C PHE A 125 -14.74 -1.12 -2.04
N SER A 126 -15.94 -1.60 -1.71
CA SER A 126 -17.17 -1.25 -2.41
C SER A 126 -17.37 0.28 -2.43
N PRO A 127 -18.09 0.83 -3.41
CA PRO A 127 -18.29 2.29 -3.50
C PRO A 127 -18.96 2.93 -2.27
N ASP A 128 -19.75 2.17 -1.52
CA ASP A 128 -20.39 2.60 -0.28
C ASP A 128 -19.50 2.39 0.96
N GLY A 129 -18.31 1.81 0.78
CA GLY A 129 -17.33 1.57 1.85
C GLY A 129 -17.67 0.43 2.81
N THR A 130 -18.75 -0.32 2.57
CA THR A 130 -19.25 -1.32 3.53
C THR A 130 -18.58 -2.69 3.38
N THR A 131 -17.98 -2.98 2.21
CA THR A 131 -17.39 -4.28 1.91
C THR A 131 -15.97 -4.12 1.38
N LEU A 132 -15.01 -4.78 2.01
CA LEU A 132 -13.66 -4.96 1.46
C LEU A 132 -13.63 -6.26 0.64
N PHE A 133 -13.32 -6.16 -0.64
CA PHE A 133 -13.02 -7.31 -1.48
C PHE A 133 -11.52 -7.57 -1.46
N VAL A 134 -11.12 -8.83 -1.31
CA VAL A 134 -9.71 -9.23 -1.26
C VAL A 134 -9.50 -10.47 -2.12
N ASN A 135 -8.48 -10.45 -2.97
CA ASN A 135 -8.11 -11.60 -3.80
C ASN A 135 -7.06 -12.46 -3.09
N MET A 136 -7.20 -13.78 -3.19
CA MET A 136 -6.25 -14.76 -2.69
C MET A 136 -5.67 -15.54 -3.88
N GLN A 137 -4.40 -15.28 -4.21
CA GLN A 137 -3.81 -15.64 -5.51
C GLN A 137 -3.88 -17.15 -5.78
N ASN A 138 -3.31 -17.95 -4.88
CA ASN A 138 -3.15 -19.39 -5.09
C ASN A 138 -4.47 -20.15 -4.96
N GLN A 139 -5.40 -19.65 -4.16
CA GLN A 139 -6.73 -20.24 -4.02
C GLN A 139 -7.67 -19.85 -5.17
N GLY A 140 -7.35 -18.78 -5.92
CA GLY A 140 -8.21 -18.26 -6.98
C GLY A 140 -9.55 -17.74 -6.43
N LEU A 141 -9.55 -17.19 -5.22
CA LEU A 141 -10.74 -16.72 -4.52
C LEU A 141 -10.76 -15.20 -4.42
N THR A 142 -11.95 -14.63 -4.44
CA THR A 142 -12.22 -13.26 -3.97
C THR A 142 -13.15 -13.37 -2.78
N VAL A 143 -12.72 -12.87 -1.63
CA VAL A 143 -13.54 -12.84 -0.41
C VAL A 143 -14.15 -11.45 -0.23
N ALA A 144 -15.37 -11.41 0.31
CA ALA A 144 -16.07 -10.18 0.69
C ALA A 144 -16.12 -10.09 2.21
N ILE A 145 -15.53 -9.04 2.77
CA ILE A 145 -15.42 -8.82 4.21
C ILE A 145 -16.28 -7.60 4.54
N THR A 146 -17.23 -7.71 5.48
CA THR A 146 -18.17 -6.61 5.82
C THR A 146 -17.88 -5.93 7.16
N GLY A 147 -16.72 -6.23 7.77
CA GLY A 147 -16.27 -5.61 9.01
C GLY A 147 -17.15 -5.88 10.23
N PRO A 148 -16.79 -5.27 11.36
CA PRO A 148 -17.46 -4.04 11.78
C PRO A 148 -16.55 -2.81 11.62
N TRP A 149 -16.47 -2.23 10.42
CA TRP A 149 -15.51 -1.16 10.07
C TRP A 149 -15.60 0.12 10.92
N GLU A 150 -16.77 0.40 11.50
CA GLU A 150 -16.99 1.58 12.35
C GLU A 150 -16.29 1.46 13.73
N GLN A 151 -15.88 0.25 14.13
CA GLN A 151 -15.17 0.00 15.38
C GLN A 151 -13.68 0.17 15.12
N LYS A 152 -13.18 1.40 15.31
CA LYS A 152 -11.74 1.68 15.25
C LYS A 152 -10.99 0.83 16.28
N VAL A 153 -9.83 0.31 15.88
CA VAL A 153 -8.85 -0.34 16.76
C VAL A 153 -8.18 0.73 17.64
#